data_AF-A0A524QDA4-F1
#
_entry.id   AF-A0A524QDA4-F1
#
_cell.length_a   1.000
_cell.length_b   1.000
_cell.length_c   1.000
_cell.angle_alpha   90.00
_cell.angle_beta   90.00
_cell.angle_gamma   90.00
#
_symmetry.space_group_name_H-M   'P 1'
#
loop_
_entity.id
_entity.type
_entity.pdbx_description
1 polymer ?
#
loop_
_entity_poly.entity_id
_entity_poly.type
_entity_poly.pdbx_seq_one_letter_code
_entity_poly.pdbx_strand_id
1 'polypeptide(L)'
;MFYTVTRIVDGDTFWIDDGSAKGLKIRLIGVDAPESRNSGKKLKGHYGNEATGYLTKLISGKKVRLEYDVGRLDRYGRTLAYAYLENGTFINADLIKNGYATVMTVPPNVRYAESFLDLARKARKQEKGLWKAQ
;
A
#
# COMPACT_ATOMS: atom_id res chain seq x y z
N MET A 1 11.23 13.22 -7.92
CA MET A 1 11.34 13.83 -6.58
C MET A 1 10.99 12.78 -5.54
N PHE A 2 11.65 12.83 -4.38
CA PHE A 2 11.46 11.90 -3.27
C PHE A 2 10.92 12.67 -2.06
N TYR A 3 10.03 12.03 -1.30
CA TYR A 3 9.37 12.60 -0.12
C TYR A 3 9.63 11.74 1.10
N THR A 4 9.90 12.36 2.25
CA THR A 4 10.10 11.65 3.50
C THR A 4 8.79 11.10 4.02
N VAL A 5 8.74 9.82 4.36
CA VAL A 5 7.60 9.20 5.03
C VAL A 5 7.59 9.62 6.50
N THR A 6 6.51 10.27 6.92
CA THR A 6 6.39 10.83 8.28
C THR A 6 5.55 9.97 9.20
N ARG A 7 4.59 9.21 8.67
CA ARG A 7 3.68 8.38 9.48
C ARG A 7 3.05 7.26 8.68
N ILE A 8 2.96 6.07 9.28
CA ILE A 8 2.18 4.95 8.75
C ILE A 8 0.78 4.96 9.39
N VAL A 9 -0.25 4.74 8.58
CA VAL A 9 -1.64 4.68 9.05
C VAL A 9 -2.06 3.22 9.21
N ASP A 10 -1.85 2.42 8.16
CA ASP A 10 -2.17 0.99 8.07
C ASP A 10 -1.30 0.34 6.97
N GLY A 11 -1.65 -0.87 6.51
CA GLY A 11 -0.87 -1.65 5.55
C GLY A 11 -0.84 -1.13 4.11
N ASP A 12 -1.59 -0.07 3.78
CA ASP A 12 -1.60 0.53 2.43
C ASP A 12 -1.73 2.06 2.40
N THR A 13 -1.71 2.71 3.57
CA THR A 13 -1.87 4.14 3.72
C THR A 13 -0.76 4.73 4.61
N PHE A 14 -0.14 5.81 4.14
CA PHE A 14 0.89 6.54 4.88
C PHE A 14 0.85 8.04 4.59
N TRP A 15 1.59 8.82 5.37
CA TRP A 15 1.79 10.25 5.17
C TRP A 15 3.22 10.52 4.75
N ILE A 16 3.37 11.54 3.91
CA ILE A 16 4.66 12.11 3.54
C ILE A 16 4.73 13.58 3.94
N ASP A 17 5.96 14.07 4.08
CA ASP A 17 6.25 15.49 4.07
C ASP A 17 6.33 15.99 2.63
N ASP A 18 5.36 16.82 2.23
CA ASP A 18 5.30 17.50 0.94
C ASP A 18 5.64 19.00 1.06
N GLY A 19 6.15 19.43 2.22
CA GLY A 19 6.43 20.84 2.56
C GLY A 19 5.21 21.59 3.08
N SER A 20 4.01 20.99 3.10
CA SER A 20 2.83 21.59 3.72
C SER A 20 2.78 21.31 5.22
N ALA A 21 2.10 22.18 5.98
CA ALA A 21 1.97 22.02 7.43
C ALA A 21 1.27 20.72 7.87
N LYS A 22 0.47 20.10 6.99
CA LYS A 22 -0.28 18.86 7.29
C LYS A 22 0.39 17.61 6.71
N GLY A 23 1.31 17.76 5.77
CA GLY A 23 1.78 16.67 4.92
C GLY A 23 0.70 16.17 3.96
N LEU A 24 1.08 15.20 3.12
CA LEU A 24 0.19 14.58 2.14
C LEU A 24 -0.09 13.12 2.49
N LYS A 25 -1.37 12.75 2.53
CA LYS A 25 -1.81 11.38 2.78
C LYS A 25 -1.89 10.59 1.49
N ILE A 26 -1.17 9.48 1.42
CA ILE A 26 -1.07 8.60 0.26
C ILE A 26 -1.80 7.28 0.55
N ARG A 27 -2.72 6.90 -0.34
CA ARG A 27 -3.31 5.56 -0.43
C ARG A 27 -2.72 4.85 -1.65
N LEU A 28 -2.11 3.70 -1.42
CA LEU A 28 -1.44 2.95 -2.48
C LEU A 28 -2.46 2.44 -3.52
N ILE A 29 -2.19 2.64 -4.81
CA ILE A 29 -3.04 2.14 -5.89
C ILE A 29 -2.90 0.63 -6.04
N GLY A 30 -3.99 -0.07 -6.36
CA GLY A 30 -3.95 -1.47 -6.80
C GLY A 30 -3.83 -2.50 -5.68
N VAL A 31 -3.69 -2.06 -4.44
CA VAL A 31 -3.51 -2.93 -3.26
C VAL A 31 -4.58 -2.66 -2.20
N ASP A 32 -4.98 -3.68 -1.46
CA ASP A 32 -5.82 -3.53 -0.26
C ASP A 32 -5.29 -4.42 0.86
N ALA A 33 -4.83 -3.77 1.92
CA ALA A 33 -4.33 -4.43 3.12
C ALA A 33 -5.46 -4.56 4.15
N PRO A 34 -5.49 -5.65 4.96
CA PRO A 34 -6.48 -5.75 6.03
C PRO A 34 -6.30 -4.63 7.06
N GLU A 35 -7.41 -4.12 7.58
CA GLU A 35 -7.41 -3.07 8.58
C GLU A 35 -6.74 -3.56 9.88
N SER A 36 -5.83 -2.76 10.45
CA SER A 36 -5.15 -3.11 11.72
C SER A 36 -5.99 -2.85 12.98
N ARG A 37 -7.09 -2.09 12.83
CA ARG A 37 -8.02 -1.76 13.91
C ARG A 37 -9.42 -1.53 13.35
N ASN A 38 -10.42 -1.53 14.23
CA ASN A 38 -11.76 -1.12 13.85
C ASN A 38 -11.75 0.37 13.47
N SER A 39 -12.35 0.71 12.32
CA SER A 39 -12.46 2.08 11.83
C SER A 39 -13.81 2.30 11.16
N GLY A 40 -14.67 3.08 11.81
CA GLY A 40 -16.05 3.29 11.37
C GLY A 40 -16.79 1.95 11.25
N LYS A 41 -17.20 1.61 10.02
CA LYS A 41 -17.90 0.35 9.73
C LYS A 41 -16.95 -0.83 9.39
N LYS A 42 -15.65 -0.58 9.25
CA LYS A 42 -14.68 -1.63 8.95
C LYS A 42 -14.13 -2.22 10.23
N LEU A 43 -14.13 -3.55 10.31
CA LEU A 43 -13.52 -4.29 11.42
C LEU A 43 -12.06 -4.59 11.11
N LYS A 44 -11.26 -4.78 12.17
CA LYS A 44 -9.90 -5.29 12.06
C LYS A 44 -9.90 -6.60 11.27
N GLY A 45 -9.10 -6.66 10.21
CA GLY A 45 -8.94 -7.84 9.39
C GLY A 45 -7.90 -8.80 9.98
N HIS A 46 -8.06 -10.09 9.66
CA HIS A 46 -6.97 -11.05 9.84
C HIS A 46 -5.70 -10.54 9.13
N TYR A 47 -4.56 -10.61 9.79
CA TYR A 47 -3.26 -10.14 9.30
C TYR A 47 -3.09 -8.60 9.19
N GLY A 48 -4.02 -7.80 9.69
CA GLY A 48 -3.95 -6.33 9.55
C GLY A 48 -2.81 -5.68 10.36
N ASN A 49 -2.50 -6.22 11.54
CA ASN A 49 -1.36 -5.75 12.34
C ASN A 49 -0.04 -6.08 11.64
N GLU A 50 0.05 -7.27 11.07
CA GLU A 50 1.19 -7.80 10.37
C GLU A 50 1.46 -7.01 9.08
N ALA A 51 0.42 -6.70 8.31
CA ALA A 51 0.51 -5.84 7.12
C ALA A 51 0.98 -4.43 7.47
N THR A 52 0.39 -3.81 8.49
CA THR A 52 0.81 -2.48 8.96
C THR A 52 2.24 -2.48 9.48
N GLY A 53 2.61 -3.50 10.26
CA GLY A 53 3.96 -3.68 10.78
C GLY A 53 4.98 -3.90 9.67
N TYR A 54 4.61 -4.63 8.61
CA TYR A 54 5.46 -4.85 7.45
C TYR A 54 5.72 -3.55 6.69
N LEU A 55 4.67 -2.80 6.34
CA LEU A 55 4.83 -1.51 5.66
C LEU A 55 5.67 -0.56 6.51
N THR A 56 5.44 -0.53 7.83
CA THR A 56 6.23 0.28 8.77
C THR A 56 7.72 -0.06 8.70
N LYS A 57 8.09 -1.34 8.79
CA LYS A 57 9.49 -1.76 8.66
C LYS A 57 10.07 -1.43 7.28
N LEU A 58 9.24 -1.51 6.24
CA LEU A 58 9.68 -1.28 4.87
C LEU A 58 9.99 0.20 4.60
N ILE A 59 9.16 1.14 5.07
CA ILE A 59 9.22 2.54 4.60
C ILE A 59 9.35 3.61 5.70
N SER A 60 9.19 3.29 6.99
CA SER A 60 9.21 4.31 8.05
C SER A 60 10.54 5.08 8.09
N GLY A 61 10.47 6.42 8.10
CA GLY A 61 11.64 7.31 8.09
C GLY A 61 12.43 7.33 6.78
N LYS A 62 12.02 6.54 5.77
CA LYS A 62 12.66 6.51 4.45
C LYS A 62 12.00 7.51 3.51
N LYS A 63 12.62 7.70 2.35
CA LYS A 63 12.06 8.49 1.27
C LYS A 63 11.39 7.61 0.22
N VAL A 64 10.30 8.11 -0.34
CA VAL A 64 9.57 7.46 -1.43
C VAL A 64 9.36 8.41 -2.60
N ARG A 65 9.45 7.87 -3.82
CA ARG A 65 9.00 8.53 -5.03
C ARG A 65 7.58 8.07 -5.33
N LEU A 66 6.70 9.02 -5.62
CA LEU A 66 5.33 8.75 -6.03
C LEU A 66 5.22 8.71 -7.55
N GLU A 67 4.45 7.76 -8.05
CA GLU A 67 4.04 7.67 -9.45
C GLU A 67 2.52 7.64 -9.51
N TYR A 68 1.94 8.61 -10.20
CA TYR A 68 0.50 8.74 -10.36
C TYR A 68 0.00 7.96 -11.58
N ASP A 69 -1.26 7.56 -11.51
CA ASP A 69 -2.00 7.07 -12.67
C ASP A 69 -3.04 8.10 -13.13
N VAL A 70 -3.97 7.71 -14.01
CA VAL A 70 -4.97 8.60 -14.62
C VAL A 70 -5.71 9.47 -13.59
N GLY A 71 -6.19 8.85 -12.49
CA GLY A 71 -6.83 9.53 -11.38
C GLY A 71 -5.88 9.74 -10.20
N ARG A 72 -5.79 10.98 -9.69
CA ARG A 72 -4.91 11.33 -8.56
C ARG A 72 -5.59 11.33 -7.20
N LEU A 73 -6.91 11.45 -7.17
CA LEU A 73 -7.70 11.50 -5.95
C LEU A 73 -8.80 10.45 -6.01
N ASP A 74 -9.10 9.83 -4.87
CA ASP A 74 -10.34 9.08 -4.72
C ASP A 74 -11.51 9.98 -4.31
N ARG A 75 -12.71 9.39 -4.24
CA ARG A 75 -13.95 10.06 -3.82
C ARG A 75 -13.91 10.65 -2.40
N TYR A 76 -12.92 10.31 -1.59
CA TYR A 76 -12.74 10.79 -0.22
C TYR A 76 -11.63 11.86 -0.13
N GLY A 77 -11.03 12.25 -1.26
CA GLY A 77 -9.95 13.22 -1.32
C GLY A 77 -8.58 12.68 -0.92
N ARG A 78 -8.40 11.35 -0.86
CA ARG A 78 -7.07 10.75 -0.61
C ARG A 78 -6.25 10.75 -1.89
N THR A 79 -4.96 11.05 -1.76
CA THR A 79 -4.04 10.99 -2.90
C THR A 79 -3.74 9.54 -3.23
N LEU A 80 -3.93 9.17 -4.49
CA LEU A 80 -3.69 7.84 -5.02
C LEU A 80 -2.35 7.82 -5.74
N ALA A 81 -1.44 6.92 -5.32
CA ALA A 81 -0.16 6.75 -6.00
C ALA A 81 0.37 5.32 -5.92
N TYR A 82 1.22 4.97 -6.87
CA TYR A 82 2.24 3.95 -6.76
C TYR A 82 3.46 4.53 -6.04
N ALA A 83 4.18 3.75 -5.25
CA ALA A 83 5.33 4.25 -4.49
C ALA A 83 6.59 3.39 -4.67
N TYR A 84 7.72 4.05 -4.81
CA TYR A 84 9.04 3.43 -4.96
C TYR A 84 10.01 3.92 -3.89
N LEU A 85 10.80 3.02 -3.31
CA LEU A 85 11.95 3.40 -2.48
C LEU A 85 13.12 3.88 -3.36
N GLU A 86 14.08 4.56 -2.73
CA GLU A 86 15.29 5.07 -3.40
C GLU A 86 16.12 3.96 -4.07
N ASN A 87 16.11 2.75 -3.51
CA ASN A 87 16.78 1.58 -4.08
C ASN A 87 16.01 0.91 -5.23
N GLY A 88 14.88 1.48 -5.67
CA GLY A 88 14.06 0.95 -6.75
C GLY A 88 12.99 -0.06 -6.33
N THR A 89 12.88 -0.44 -5.05
CA THR A 89 11.81 -1.34 -4.60
C THR A 89 10.43 -0.73 -4.87
N PHE A 90 9.61 -1.42 -5.67
CA PHE A 90 8.22 -1.07 -5.90
C PHE A 90 7.33 -1.56 -4.76
N ILE A 91 6.92 -0.65 -3.87
CA ILE A 91 6.26 -0.96 -2.60
C ILE A 91 4.95 -1.73 -2.83
N ASN A 92 4.11 -1.29 -3.78
CA ASN A 92 2.81 -1.92 -4.05
C ASN A 92 2.98 -3.40 -4.46
N ALA A 93 3.91 -3.67 -5.38
CA ALA A 93 4.22 -5.02 -5.83
C ALA A 93 4.83 -5.88 -4.70
N ASP A 94 5.69 -5.29 -3.87
CA ASP A 94 6.35 -5.98 -2.76
C ASP A 94 5.33 -6.42 -1.68
N LEU A 95 4.34 -5.58 -1.36
CA LEU A 95 3.24 -5.94 -0.46
C LEU A 95 2.45 -7.17 -0.95
N ILE A 96 2.07 -7.19 -2.23
CA ILE A 96 1.33 -8.32 -2.82
C ILE A 96 2.21 -9.56 -2.86
N LYS A 97 3.45 -9.44 -3.36
CA LYS A 97 4.41 -10.53 -3.50
C LYS A 97 4.68 -11.26 -2.18
N ASN A 98 4.65 -10.52 -1.07
CA ASN A 98 4.90 -11.06 0.26
C ASN A 98 3.62 -11.36 1.06
N GLY A 99 2.45 -11.19 0.44
CA GLY A 99 1.16 -11.56 1.04
C GLY A 99 0.70 -10.62 2.15
N TYR A 100 1.10 -9.35 2.13
CA TYR A 100 0.65 -8.32 3.08
C TYR A 100 -0.51 -7.46 2.55
N ALA A 101 -0.85 -7.60 1.28
CA ALA A 101 -2.01 -6.99 0.67
C ALA A 101 -2.62 -7.90 -0.42
N THR A 102 -3.90 -7.68 -0.71
CA THR A 102 -4.60 -8.27 -1.85
C THR A 102 -4.66 -7.28 -3.02
N VAL A 103 -5.07 -7.73 -4.21
CA VAL A 103 -5.21 -6.89 -5.40
C VAL A 103 -6.56 -6.17 -5.37
N MET A 104 -6.54 -4.85 -5.56
CA MET A 104 -7.74 -4.02 -5.65
C MET A 104 -7.72 -3.18 -6.93
N THR A 105 -8.48 -3.60 -7.93
CA THR A 105 -8.55 -2.93 -9.24
C THR A 105 -9.65 -1.88 -9.25
N VAL A 106 -9.29 -0.60 -9.37
CA VAL A 106 -10.25 0.51 -9.42
C VAL A 106 -9.94 1.40 -10.64
N PRO A 107 -10.76 1.34 -11.71
CA PRO A 107 -10.61 2.23 -12.85
C PRO A 107 -10.71 3.72 -12.47
N PRO A 108 -9.99 4.61 -13.17
CA PRO A 108 -9.10 4.34 -14.31
C PRO A 108 -7.66 3.91 -13.92
N ASN A 109 -7.38 3.70 -12.62
CA ASN A 109 -6.03 3.44 -12.10
C ASN A 109 -5.68 1.95 -12.13
N VAL A 110 -5.38 1.44 -13.33
CA VAL A 110 -5.19 0.00 -13.57
C VAL A 110 -3.85 -0.35 -14.23
N ARG A 111 -2.89 0.59 -14.29
CA ARG A 111 -1.60 0.42 -15.00
C ARG A 111 -0.87 -0.90 -14.68
N TYR A 112 -0.88 -1.32 -13.42
CA TYR A 112 -0.17 -2.54 -12.97
C TYR A 112 -1.09 -3.71 -12.61
N ALA A 113 -2.40 -3.65 -12.93
CA ALA A 113 -3.39 -4.62 -12.47
C ALA A 113 -3.04 -6.08 -12.84
N GLU A 114 -2.64 -6.34 -14.08
CA GLU A 114 -2.25 -7.70 -14.53
C GLU A 114 -1.03 -8.21 -13.75
N SER A 115 0.01 -7.40 -13.62
CA SER A 115 1.22 -7.77 -12.86
C SER A 115 0.92 -8.07 -11.39
N PHE A 116 0.00 -7.33 -10.78
CA PHE A 116 -0.44 -7.54 -9.40
C PHE A 116 -1.20 -8.85 -9.24
N LEU A 117 -2.06 -9.21 -10.21
CA LEU A 117 -2.74 -10.50 -10.21
C LEU A 117 -1.76 -11.67 -10.27
N ASP A 118 -0.71 -11.58 -11.09
CA ASP A 118 0.31 -12.63 -11.17
C ASP A 118 1.13 -12.76 -9.89
N LEU A 119 1.49 -11.64 -9.26
CA LEU A 119 2.16 -11.64 -7.96
C LEU A 119 1.28 -12.27 -6.88
N ALA A 120 -0.02 -11.95 -6.87
CA ALA A 120 -0.97 -12.50 -5.90
C ALA A 120 -1.14 -14.01 -6.07
N ARG A 121 -1.23 -14.50 -7.32
CA ARG A 121 -1.26 -15.95 -7.62
C ARG A 121 -0.02 -16.67 -7.07
N LYS A 122 1.17 -16.08 -7.27
CA LYS A 122 2.43 -16.62 -6.74
C LYS A 122 2.47 -16.60 -5.21
N ALA A 123 2.04 -15.52 -4.58
CA ALA A 123 1.99 -15.39 -3.12
C ALA A 123 1.05 -16.43 -2.48
N ARG A 124 -0.11 -16.69 -3.11
CA ARG A 124 -1.04 -17.75 -2.69
C ARG A 124 -0.44 -19.14 -2.80
N LYS A 125 0.16 -19.47 -3.94
CA LYS A 125 0.80 -20.79 -4.15
C LYS A 125 1.96 -21.04 -3.17
N GLN A 126 2.62 -19.97 -2.72
CA GLN A 126 3.73 -20.02 -1.76
C GLN A 126 3.27 -19.83 -0.31
N GLU A 127 1.96 -19.78 -0.05
CA GLU A 127 1.37 -19.62 1.29
C GLU A 127 1.99 -18.45 2.06
N LYS A 128 2.19 -17.31 1.38
CA LYS A 128 2.82 -16.13 2.00
C LYS A 128 1.81 -15.28 2.74
N GLY A 129 2.22 -14.74 3.89
CA GLY A 129 1.47 -13.75 4.65
C GLY A 129 0.01 -14.19 4.90
N LEU A 130 -0.93 -13.42 4.35
CA LEU A 130 -2.38 -13.67 4.34
C LEU A 130 -2.80 -15.09 3.92
N TRP A 131 -1.96 -15.78 3.16
CA TRP A 131 -2.26 -17.08 2.56
C TRP A 131 -1.69 -18.26 3.34
N LYS A 132 -1.05 -18.04 4.49
CA LYS A 132 -0.61 -19.13 5.38
C LYS A 132 -1.83 -19.90 5.88
N ALA A 133 -1.75 -21.24 5.85
CA ALA A 133 -2.70 -22.07 6.57
C ALA A 133 -2.64 -21.71 8.07
N GLN A 134 -3.81 -21.52 8.68
CA GLN A 134 -3.96 -21.28 10.11
C GLN A 134 -3.86 -22.58 10.91
#